data_AF-A0A923IKB6-F1
#
_entry.id   AF-A0A923IKB6-F1
#
_cell.length_a   1.000
_cell.length_b   1.000
_cell.length_c   1.000
_cell.angle_alpha   90.00
_cell.angle_beta   90.00
_cell.angle_gamma   90.00
#
_symmetry.space_group_name_H-M   'P 1'
#
loop_
_entity.id
_entity.type
_entity.pdbx_description
1 polymer ?
#
loop_
_entity_poly.entity_id
_entity_poly.type
_entity_poly.pdbx_seq_one_letter_code
_entity_poly.pdbx_strand_id
1 'polypeptide(L)'
;MNKKIYLLLIFLMPAFIGFGQKYEAESATLSGGASKQASSAISGGYYVAQGEGNLTFNLNFTSEGIYNIYIQVSSPSGFKANYLFVDGTSITFSTYQNASYTKVKMASEVKLVAGNHKVEIIKSWGWINIDYIELEKIDHATLITTNQTLVTPNPTDETKRLYQFLIDNYGKKIISGVSEVSEATWLKTNAGKSPALVGLDFLFCGRNYTWYNENDPFNQGKAWYDKNGIVNFHWHWRDPSRVTEEFYTAKTSFDISKIFDETSAEYKAMIKDIDYTSGLLKRFQDNKIPIIWRPLHEAAGGWFWWGAKGAAPCKKLWQLMFDRMVNVNGLHNLIWVWTREPNDDDWYPGDDYVDIVGRDIYKEGDHSSQILEFNDLTSRYSGKKMVTISESGSFPDVDNLIKDGAGWSWFMPWNGEFTRLSKHNPLDLWKKMFASDYVLTLDEMPNLKTYVTPPVTGMRNSEKNNYKVFPTFFNNQFNVQTEGISKAIIVYNLLGNIIKTIKPESNTTEISMVGFASGMYLIKADSEDAVKVFKR
;
A
#
# COMPACT_ATOMS: atom_id res chain seq x y z
N MET A 1 45.00 -41.21 -3.45
CA MET A 1 43.78 -40.60 -4.02
C MET A 1 43.22 -39.64 -2.97
N ASN A 2 43.68 -38.38 -2.99
CA ASN A 2 43.48 -37.40 -1.92
C ASN A 2 42.10 -36.75 -2.02
N LYS A 3 41.27 -36.95 -1.00
CA LYS A 3 39.98 -36.25 -0.82
C LYS A 3 40.27 -34.78 -0.48
N LYS A 4 39.93 -33.87 -1.39
CA LYS A 4 39.87 -32.43 -1.09
C LYS A 4 38.62 -32.16 -0.24
N ILE A 5 38.83 -31.74 1.00
CA ILE A 5 37.80 -31.21 1.89
C ILE A 5 37.58 -29.75 1.49
N TYR A 6 36.38 -29.40 1.06
CA TYR A 6 35.99 -28.01 0.87
C TYR A 6 35.59 -27.42 2.23
N LEU A 7 36.43 -26.54 2.76
CA LEU A 7 36.14 -25.76 3.96
C LEU A 7 35.10 -24.69 3.59
N LEU A 8 33.87 -24.85 4.07
CA LEU A 8 32.83 -23.84 3.95
C LEU A 8 33.18 -22.69 4.92
N LEU A 9 33.74 -21.60 4.40
CA LEU A 9 33.95 -20.36 5.15
C LEU A 9 32.59 -19.70 5.39
N ILE A 10 32.01 -19.96 6.56
CA ILE A 10 30.88 -19.20 7.09
C ILE A 10 31.45 -17.85 7.53
N PHE A 11 31.21 -16.80 6.74
CA PHE A 11 31.35 -15.43 7.22
C PHE A 11 30.26 -15.17 8.26
N LEU A 12 30.59 -15.35 9.54
CA LEU A 12 29.83 -14.73 10.62
C LEU A 12 30.03 -13.22 10.49
N MET A 13 29.05 -12.52 9.90
CA MET A 13 28.92 -11.09 10.11
C MET A 13 28.70 -10.86 11.61
N PRO A 14 29.52 -10.04 12.30
CA PRO A 14 29.17 -9.62 13.64
C PRO A 14 27.87 -8.83 13.53
N ALA A 15 26.81 -9.30 14.21
CA ALA A 15 25.65 -8.49 14.48
C ALA A 15 26.13 -7.31 15.33
N PHE A 16 26.28 -6.14 14.71
CA PHE A 16 26.41 -4.90 15.45
C PHE A 16 25.10 -4.72 16.23
N ILE A 17 25.15 -4.97 17.54
CA ILE A 17 24.11 -4.52 18.45
C ILE A 17 24.28 -3.00 18.47
N GLY A 18 23.49 -2.28 17.69
CA GLY A 18 23.39 -0.83 17.79
C GLY A 18 22.98 -0.49 19.23
N PHE A 19 23.84 0.18 19.97
CA PHE A 19 23.47 0.69 21.29
C PHE A 19 22.54 1.90 21.07
N GLY A 20 21.24 1.74 21.35
CA GLY A 20 20.30 2.85 21.35
C GLY A 20 20.55 3.78 22.54
N GLN A 21 20.59 5.08 22.29
CA GLN A 21 20.72 6.09 23.33
C GLN A 21 19.36 6.34 23.98
N LYS A 22 19.26 6.12 25.29
CA LYS A 22 18.05 6.35 26.07
C LYS A 22 17.99 7.78 26.61
N TYR A 23 16.79 8.33 26.62
CA TYR A 23 16.46 9.60 27.24
C TYR A 23 15.26 9.38 28.17
N GLU A 24 15.54 9.41 29.47
CA GLU A 24 14.55 9.13 30.52
C GLU A 24 13.42 10.17 30.49
N ALA A 25 12.17 9.72 30.54
CA ALA A 25 11.00 10.57 30.38
C ALA A 25 10.91 11.63 31.47
N GLU A 26 11.34 11.32 32.70
CA GLU A 26 11.38 12.24 33.82
C GLU A 26 12.40 13.38 33.67
N SER A 27 13.27 13.31 32.66
CA SER A 27 14.19 14.39 32.28
C SER A 27 13.63 15.29 31.17
N ALA A 28 12.48 14.92 30.58
CA ALA A 28 11.79 15.76 29.61
C ALA A 28 11.18 17.01 30.27
N THR A 29 10.97 18.05 29.48
CA THR A 29 10.13 19.18 29.90
C THR A 29 8.67 18.73 29.89
N LEU A 30 8.01 18.76 31.04
CA LEU A 30 6.61 18.34 31.20
C LEU A 30 5.67 19.55 31.17
N SER A 31 4.53 19.39 30.50
CA SER A 31 3.48 20.41 30.45
C SER A 31 2.09 19.79 30.46
N GLY A 32 1.04 20.62 30.64
CA GLY A 32 -0.35 20.19 30.43
C GLY A 32 -0.89 19.13 31.41
N GLY A 33 -0.20 18.89 32.53
CA GLY A 33 -0.62 17.89 33.53
C GLY A 33 0.14 16.57 33.49
N ALA A 34 1.16 16.43 32.64
CA ALA A 34 2.08 15.30 32.69
C ALA A 34 2.86 15.33 34.01
N SER A 35 3.02 14.18 34.66
CA SER A 35 3.62 14.12 36.00
C SER A 35 4.57 12.95 36.16
N LYS A 36 5.66 13.21 36.90
CA LYS A 36 6.66 12.22 37.27
C LYS A 36 6.13 11.30 38.38
N GLN A 37 6.29 10.00 38.22
CA GLN A 37 5.82 8.97 39.15
C GLN A 37 6.95 8.00 39.49
N ALA A 38 7.16 7.71 40.78
CA ALA A 38 8.22 6.82 41.22
C ALA A 38 7.84 5.35 40.99
N SER A 39 8.78 4.54 40.51
CA SER A 39 8.61 3.09 40.39
C SER A 39 9.97 2.40 40.33
N SER A 40 10.14 1.33 41.11
CA SER A 40 11.36 0.52 41.10
C SER A 40 11.45 -0.44 39.91
N ALA A 41 10.38 -0.55 39.12
CA ALA A 41 10.26 -1.50 38.01
C ALA A 41 10.63 -0.91 36.64
N ILE A 42 11.13 0.32 36.59
CA ILE A 42 11.39 1.09 35.36
C ILE A 42 12.80 1.70 35.34
N SER A 43 13.25 2.18 34.19
CA SER A 43 14.57 2.82 34.04
C SER A 43 14.61 4.14 34.83
N GLY A 44 15.76 4.55 35.34
CA GLY A 44 15.91 5.82 36.08
C GLY A 44 15.16 5.94 37.43
N GLY A 45 14.27 5.00 37.78
CA GLY A 45 13.47 5.00 39.01
C GLY A 45 12.21 5.88 38.94
N TYR A 46 11.97 6.57 37.82
CA TYR A 46 10.72 7.28 37.56
C TYR A 46 10.20 7.07 36.14
N TYR A 47 8.89 7.12 35.98
CA TYR A 47 8.24 7.25 34.68
C TYR A 47 7.41 8.54 34.65
N VAL A 48 6.94 8.92 33.47
CA VAL A 48 5.98 10.02 33.32
C VAL A 48 4.61 9.47 32.99
N ALA A 49 3.65 9.72 33.88
CA ALA A 49 2.24 9.56 33.55
C ALA A 49 1.84 10.74 32.66
N GLN A 50 1.55 10.46 31.39
CA GLN A 50 1.19 11.51 30.44
C GLN A 50 -0.09 12.23 30.89
N GLY A 51 -1.11 11.45 31.28
CA GLY A 51 -2.43 12.00 31.64
C GLY A 51 -2.95 12.92 30.54
N GLU A 52 -3.22 14.18 30.92
CA GLU A 52 -3.66 15.25 30.01
C GLU A 52 -2.50 16.05 29.37
N GLY A 53 -1.26 15.75 29.73
CA GLY A 53 -0.09 16.54 29.39
C GLY A 53 0.79 16.01 28.26
N ASN A 54 1.92 16.69 28.11
CA ASN A 54 2.88 16.48 27.02
C ASN A 54 4.31 16.39 27.57
N LEU A 55 5.18 15.73 26.81
CA LEU A 55 6.61 15.61 27.09
C LEU A 55 7.39 16.21 25.93
N THR A 56 8.39 17.05 26.24
CA THR A 56 9.31 17.62 25.25
C THR A 56 10.75 17.25 25.62
N PHE A 57 11.40 16.48 24.75
CA PHE A 57 12.82 16.14 24.83
C PHE A 57 13.61 17.09 23.93
N ASN A 58 14.55 17.83 24.51
CA ASN A 58 15.47 18.70 23.78
C ASN A 58 16.80 17.96 23.62
N LEU A 59 17.09 17.54 22.40
CA LEU A 59 18.23 16.68 22.08
C LEU A 59 19.28 17.48 21.31
N ASN A 60 20.57 17.23 21.57
CA ASN A 60 21.66 17.86 20.85
C ASN A 60 22.56 16.80 20.21
N PHE A 61 22.80 16.94 18.90
CA PHE A 61 23.63 16.03 18.11
C PHE A 61 24.87 16.75 17.59
N THR A 62 26.02 16.09 17.68
CA THR A 62 27.30 16.65 17.20
C THR A 62 27.59 16.33 15.74
N SER A 63 26.87 15.37 15.15
CA SER A 63 27.00 14.94 13.76
C SER A 63 25.66 14.46 13.22
N GLU A 64 25.49 14.51 11.91
CA GLU A 64 24.35 13.89 11.24
C GLU A 64 24.28 12.38 11.52
N GLY A 65 23.06 11.88 11.72
CA GLY A 65 22.76 10.46 11.85
C GLY A 65 21.31 10.17 11.49
N ILE A 66 21.04 8.89 11.25
CA ILE A 66 19.68 8.42 10.98
C ILE A 66 19.30 7.45 12.09
N TYR A 67 18.10 7.60 12.63
CA TYR A 67 17.69 6.98 13.88
C TYR A 67 16.31 6.32 13.76
N ASN A 68 16.19 5.10 14.30
CA ASN A 68 14.89 4.60 14.72
C ASN A 68 14.58 5.19 16.10
N ILE A 69 13.35 5.65 16.30
CA ILE A 69 12.86 6.16 17.58
C ILE A 69 11.91 5.14 18.19
N TYR A 70 12.18 4.74 19.43
CA TYR A 70 11.33 3.86 20.22
C TYR A 70 10.86 4.59 21.47
N ILE A 71 9.71 4.16 21.99
CA ILE A 71 9.27 4.50 23.36
C ILE A 71 9.15 3.23 24.18
N GLN A 72 9.56 3.29 25.45
CA GLN A 72 9.24 2.28 26.44
C GLN A 72 7.97 2.74 27.17
N VAL A 73 6.85 2.07 26.90
CA VAL A 73 5.52 2.56 27.25
C VAL A 73 4.61 1.48 27.83
N SER A 74 3.73 1.85 28.76
CA SER A 74 2.57 1.06 29.16
C SER A 74 1.28 1.86 28.96
N SER A 75 0.19 1.17 28.63
CA SER A 75 -1.16 1.74 28.51
C SER A 75 -2.10 0.96 29.44
N PRO A 76 -2.20 1.36 30.72
CA PRO A 76 -2.92 0.57 31.72
C PRO A 76 -4.43 0.49 31.47
N SER A 77 -4.99 1.42 30.67
CA SER A 77 -6.44 1.57 30.53
C SER A 77 -6.87 1.67 29.07
N GLY A 78 -7.06 0.52 28.42
CA GLY A 78 -7.61 0.45 27.07
C GLY A 78 -6.64 0.88 25.96
N PHE A 79 -7.14 0.88 24.73
CA PHE A 79 -6.47 1.45 23.57
C PHE A 79 -6.30 2.97 23.74
N LYS A 80 -5.15 3.51 23.34
CA LYS A 80 -4.85 4.95 23.33
C LYS A 80 -4.15 5.31 22.02
N ALA A 81 -4.49 6.47 21.47
CA ALA A 81 -3.76 7.08 20.37
C ALA A 81 -3.13 8.39 20.86
N ASN A 82 -1.92 8.69 20.41
CA ASN A 82 -1.15 9.89 20.72
C ASN A 82 -0.26 10.28 19.53
N TYR A 83 0.40 11.43 19.62
CA TYR A 83 1.28 11.92 18.55
C TYR A 83 2.73 11.93 19.02
N LEU A 84 3.63 11.44 18.15
CA LEU A 84 5.05 11.73 18.25
C LEU A 84 5.37 12.86 17.27
N PHE A 85 6.03 13.92 17.74
CA PHE A 85 6.59 14.96 16.90
C PHE A 85 8.11 14.89 16.88
N VAL A 86 8.71 15.11 15.72
CA VAL A 86 10.13 15.39 15.54
C VAL A 86 10.25 16.66 14.72
N ASP A 87 10.81 17.72 15.32
CA ASP A 87 10.97 19.05 14.70
C ASP A 87 9.70 19.59 14.01
N GLY A 88 8.53 19.32 14.60
CA GLY A 88 7.23 19.78 14.10
C GLY A 88 6.54 18.83 13.12
N THR A 89 7.20 17.79 12.60
CA THR A 89 6.53 16.72 11.84
C THR A 89 5.97 15.67 12.79
N SER A 90 4.74 15.22 12.55
CA SER A 90 4.06 14.25 13.41
C SER A 90 3.79 12.91 12.75
N ILE A 91 3.80 11.86 13.58
CA ILE A 91 3.19 10.56 13.29
C ILE A 91 2.20 10.21 14.41
N THR A 92 1.06 9.65 14.04
CA THR A 92 0.13 9.09 15.03
C THR A 92 0.59 7.70 15.41
N PHE A 93 0.70 7.44 16.71
CA PHE A 93 0.93 6.10 17.23
C PHE A 93 -0.19 5.69 18.17
N SER A 94 -0.39 4.38 18.30
CA SER A 94 -1.34 3.86 19.26
C SER A 94 -0.74 2.75 20.10
N THR A 95 -1.28 2.59 21.30
CA THR A 95 -0.89 1.56 22.27
C THR A 95 -2.12 0.80 22.70
N TYR A 96 -2.10 -0.53 22.56
CA TYR A 96 -3.12 -1.41 23.11
C TYR A 96 -3.02 -1.49 24.63
N GLN A 97 -4.09 -1.92 25.29
CA GLN A 97 -4.11 -2.09 26.74
C GLN A 97 -3.02 -3.07 27.16
N ASN A 98 -2.04 -2.56 27.91
CA ASN A 98 -0.99 -3.34 28.51
C ASN A 98 -0.49 -2.63 29.77
N ALA A 99 -0.62 -3.30 30.92
CA ALA A 99 -0.12 -2.79 32.19
C ALA A 99 1.41 -2.90 32.29
N SER A 100 2.03 -3.79 31.52
CA SER A 100 3.48 -3.95 31.46
C SER A 100 4.09 -2.98 30.45
N TYR A 101 5.29 -2.47 30.76
CA TYR A 101 6.03 -1.65 29.82
C TYR A 101 6.56 -2.48 28.66
N THR A 102 6.37 -1.94 27.46
CA THR A 102 6.81 -2.55 26.20
C THR A 102 7.55 -1.53 25.38
N LYS A 103 8.59 -2.00 24.67
CA LYS A 103 9.32 -1.18 23.70
C LYS A 103 8.56 -1.19 22.40
N VAL A 104 8.15 -0.02 21.93
CA VAL A 104 7.40 0.13 20.68
C VAL A 104 8.16 1.10 19.77
N LYS A 105 8.41 0.69 18.52
CA LYS A 105 9.00 1.56 17.51
C LYS A 105 7.95 2.58 17.07
N MET A 106 8.30 3.87 17.18
CA MET A 106 7.41 4.98 16.88
C MET A 106 7.70 5.60 15.52
N ALA A 107 8.98 5.69 15.16
CA ALA A 107 9.41 6.23 13.89
C ALA A 107 10.64 5.47 13.39
N SER A 108 10.70 5.31 12.07
CA SER A 108 11.81 4.67 11.37
C SER A 108 12.63 5.73 10.63
N GLU A 109 13.92 5.48 10.49
CA GLU A 109 14.81 6.23 9.59
C GLU A 109 14.75 7.76 9.73
N VAL A 110 14.63 8.27 10.95
CA VAL A 110 14.54 9.71 11.23
C VAL A 110 15.92 10.34 11.08
N LYS A 111 16.06 11.23 10.10
CA LYS A 111 17.29 11.99 9.87
C LYS A 111 17.40 13.15 10.86
N LEU A 112 18.46 13.15 11.68
CA LEU A 112 18.79 14.24 12.60
C LEU A 112 20.17 14.79 12.23
N VAL A 113 20.24 16.08 11.94
CA VAL A 113 21.49 16.77 11.57
C VAL A 113 22.27 17.20 12.81
N ALA A 114 23.47 17.73 12.66
CA ALA A 114 24.16 18.35 13.78
C ALA A 114 23.37 19.57 14.28
N GLY A 115 23.11 19.65 15.58
CA GLY A 115 22.35 20.75 16.19
C GLY A 115 21.33 20.30 17.22
N ASN A 116 20.44 21.23 17.58
CA ASN A 116 19.35 21.00 18.52
C ASN A 116 18.12 20.48 17.78
N HIS A 117 17.53 19.43 18.33
CA HIS A 117 16.34 18.77 17.82
C HIS A 117 15.31 18.63 18.93
N LYS A 118 14.03 18.67 18.57
CA LYS A 118 12.93 18.52 19.51
C LYS A 118 12.14 17.25 19.19
N VAL A 119 12.06 16.36 20.17
CA VAL A 119 11.19 15.18 20.12
C VAL A 119 10.09 15.36 21.15
N GLU A 120 8.83 15.27 20.73
CA GLU A 120 7.68 15.56 21.60
C GLU A 120 6.68 14.41 21.58
N ILE A 121 6.17 14.05 22.75
CA ILE A 121 5.01 13.16 22.88
C ILE A 121 3.84 14.04 23.28
N ILE A 122 2.97 14.28 22.30
CA ILE A 122 1.82 15.17 22.43
C ILE A 122 0.55 14.35 22.56
N LYS A 123 -0.31 14.78 23.48
CA LYS A 123 -1.59 14.14 23.73
C LYS A 123 -2.51 14.20 22.51
N SER A 124 -3.02 13.03 22.11
CA SER A 124 -4.33 12.96 21.46
C SER A 124 -5.35 12.52 22.50
N TRP A 125 -5.28 11.25 22.91
CA TRP A 125 -6.11 10.74 24.00
C TRP A 125 -5.39 10.87 25.33
N GLY A 126 -4.07 10.66 25.36
CA GLY A 126 -3.23 10.74 26.56
C GLY A 126 -3.12 9.41 27.28
N TRP A 127 -3.05 9.48 28.62
CA TRP A 127 -3.24 8.34 29.53
C TRP A 127 -2.38 7.10 29.25
N ILE A 128 -1.14 7.32 28.81
CA ILE A 128 -0.07 6.32 28.77
C ILE A 128 0.99 6.68 29.81
N ASN A 129 1.78 5.69 30.21
CA ASN A 129 2.95 5.88 31.06
C ASN A 129 4.20 5.64 30.23
N ILE A 130 5.13 6.59 30.25
CA ILE A 130 6.34 6.60 29.42
C ILE A 130 7.55 6.51 30.35
N ASP A 131 8.38 5.49 30.16
CA ASP A 131 9.63 5.27 30.88
C ASP A 131 10.75 6.08 30.23
N TYR A 132 11.05 5.82 28.95
CA TYR A 132 12.02 6.58 28.17
C TYR A 132 11.68 6.60 26.67
N ILE A 133 12.33 7.51 25.94
CA ILE A 133 12.54 7.36 24.50
C ILE A 133 13.94 6.77 24.25
N GLU A 134 14.07 5.98 23.20
CA GLU A 134 15.35 5.40 22.79
C GLU A 134 15.59 5.69 21.31
N LEU A 135 16.75 6.27 21.01
CA LEU A 135 17.20 6.56 19.66
C LEU A 135 18.29 5.56 19.26
N GLU A 136 17.94 4.65 18.37
CA GLU A 136 18.85 3.66 17.79
C GLU A 136 19.40 4.21 16.49
N LYS A 137 20.69 4.53 16.45
CA LYS A 137 21.37 4.94 15.21
C LYS A 137 21.42 3.75 14.25
N ILE A 138 21.07 3.96 12.99
CA ILE A 138 21.14 2.96 11.93
C ILE A 138 22.15 3.38 10.85
N ASP A 139 22.92 2.41 10.36
CA ASP A 139 23.80 2.59 9.22
C ASP A 139 23.03 2.31 7.93
N HIS A 140 22.93 3.30 7.03
CA HIS A 140 22.29 3.12 5.73
C HIS A 140 23.15 2.24 4.81
N ALA A 141 22.99 0.93 4.93
CA ALA A 141 23.62 -0.06 4.03
C ALA A 141 22.61 -0.86 3.19
N THR A 142 21.30 -0.68 3.40
CA THR A 142 20.28 -1.42 2.64
C THR A 142 19.88 -0.66 1.38
N LEU A 143 20.31 -1.17 0.24
CA LEU A 143 19.78 -0.81 -1.08
C LEU A 143 18.28 -1.18 -1.12
N ILE A 144 17.43 -0.20 -0.82
CA ILE A 144 15.99 -0.29 -1.07
C ILE A 144 15.81 -0.54 -2.56
N THR A 145 15.34 -1.75 -2.90
CA THR A 145 15.05 -2.12 -4.29
C THR A 145 13.55 -2.28 -4.41
N THR A 146 12.88 -1.21 -4.82
CA THR A 146 11.46 -1.26 -5.19
C THR A 146 11.25 -2.37 -6.21
N ASN A 147 10.18 -3.16 -6.03
CA ASN A 147 9.85 -4.24 -6.94
C ASN A 147 9.66 -3.69 -8.36
N GLN A 148 10.34 -4.32 -9.32
CA GLN A 148 10.31 -3.88 -10.72
C GLN A 148 9.17 -4.53 -11.52
N THR A 149 8.38 -5.40 -10.88
CA THR A 149 7.32 -6.17 -11.54
C THR A 149 6.04 -6.11 -10.72
N LEU A 150 4.91 -6.04 -11.44
CA LEU A 150 3.56 -6.12 -10.86
C LEU A 150 3.29 -7.52 -10.28
N VAL A 151 2.43 -7.58 -9.26
CA VAL A 151 1.95 -8.83 -8.66
C VAL A 151 1.00 -9.60 -9.57
N THR A 152 0.28 -8.87 -10.44
CA THR A 152 -0.61 -9.47 -11.44
C THR A 152 0.23 -10.22 -12.49
N PRO A 153 0.05 -11.54 -12.69
CA PRO A 153 0.75 -12.27 -13.74
C PRO A 153 0.30 -11.81 -15.12
N ASN A 154 1.25 -11.72 -16.05
CA ASN A 154 1.02 -11.29 -17.44
C ASN A 154 0.23 -9.98 -17.56
N PRO A 155 0.68 -8.89 -16.89
CA PRO A 155 -0.02 -7.61 -16.95
C PRO A 155 -0.06 -7.09 -18.39
N THR A 156 -1.08 -6.29 -18.75
CA THR A 156 -1.12 -5.68 -20.09
C THR A 156 0.06 -4.73 -20.28
N ASP A 157 0.44 -4.49 -21.54
CA ASP A 157 1.58 -3.62 -21.83
C ASP A 157 1.35 -2.20 -21.30
N GLU A 158 0.12 -1.70 -21.35
CA GLU A 158 -0.21 -0.37 -20.84
C GLU A 158 -0.05 -0.29 -19.31
N THR A 159 -0.35 -1.37 -18.59
CA THR A 159 -0.15 -1.42 -17.13
C THR A 159 1.32 -1.54 -16.78
N LYS A 160 2.12 -2.32 -17.55
CA LYS A 160 3.59 -2.32 -17.40
C LYS A 160 4.18 -0.93 -17.62
N ARG A 161 3.73 -0.22 -18.65
CA ARG A 161 4.19 1.15 -18.97
C ARG A 161 3.85 2.14 -17.87
N LEU A 162 2.61 2.11 -17.36
CA LEU A 162 2.20 2.94 -16.24
C LEU A 162 3.04 2.62 -14.99
N TYR A 163 3.20 1.34 -14.64
CA TYR A 163 3.98 0.95 -13.47
C TYR A 163 5.45 1.37 -13.59
N GLN A 164 6.05 1.22 -14.77
CA GLN A 164 7.41 1.70 -15.02
C GLN A 164 7.51 3.21 -14.89
N PHE A 165 6.56 3.96 -15.43
CA PHE A 165 6.52 5.41 -15.26
C PHE A 165 6.48 5.80 -13.78
N LEU A 166 5.69 5.10 -12.96
CA LEU A 166 5.65 5.30 -11.51
C LEU A 166 7.03 5.02 -10.88
N ILE A 167 7.67 3.90 -11.22
CA ILE A 167 9.02 3.53 -10.74
C ILE A 167 10.06 4.59 -11.12
N ASP A 168 10.07 5.04 -12.37
CA ASP A 168 11.08 5.97 -12.88
C ASP A 168 11.04 7.32 -12.16
N ASN A 169 9.85 7.73 -11.70
CA ASN A 169 9.61 8.98 -11.01
C ASN A 169 9.63 8.85 -9.48
N TYR A 170 9.47 7.64 -8.92
CA TYR A 170 9.42 7.42 -7.48
C TYR A 170 10.68 7.93 -6.78
N GLY A 171 10.50 8.77 -5.76
CA GLY A 171 11.59 9.45 -5.05
C GLY A 171 12.28 10.59 -5.81
N LYS A 172 11.87 10.89 -7.05
CA LYS A 172 12.45 11.97 -7.89
C LYS A 172 11.45 13.07 -8.21
N LYS A 173 10.18 12.70 -8.35
CA LYS A 173 9.05 13.57 -8.64
C LYS A 173 7.84 13.06 -7.86
N ILE A 174 6.89 13.94 -7.60
CA ILE A 174 5.57 13.59 -7.06
C ILE A 174 4.51 13.87 -8.12
N ILE A 175 3.62 12.91 -8.34
CA ILE A 175 2.51 13.06 -9.29
C ILE A 175 1.37 13.80 -8.60
N SER A 176 0.88 14.89 -9.20
CA SER A 176 -0.27 15.60 -8.66
C SER A 176 -1.58 14.87 -8.96
N GLY A 177 -2.44 14.73 -7.96
CA GLY A 177 -3.74 14.10 -8.09
C GLY A 177 -4.86 14.88 -7.41
N VAL A 178 -6.10 14.58 -7.78
CA VAL A 178 -7.33 15.01 -7.07
C VAL A 178 -8.40 13.92 -7.16
N SER A 179 -9.31 13.89 -6.20
CA SER A 179 -10.55 13.12 -6.33
C SER A 179 -11.54 13.86 -7.23
N GLU A 180 -12.03 13.21 -8.27
CA GLU A 180 -12.93 13.69 -9.33
C GLU A 180 -12.33 14.60 -10.43
N VAL A 181 -12.85 14.44 -11.66
CA VAL A 181 -12.53 15.31 -12.81
C VAL A 181 -13.05 16.74 -12.63
N SER A 182 -14.10 16.92 -11.82
CA SER A 182 -14.68 18.23 -11.50
C SER A 182 -13.64 19.13 -10.79
N GLU A 183 -12.88 18.57 -9.87
CA GLU A 183 -11.80 19.24 -9.15
C GLU A 183 -10.62 19.59 -10.06
N ALA A 184 -10.25 18.67 -10.95
CA ALA A 184 -9.20 18.92 -11.93
C ALA A 184 -9.57 20.07 -12.89
N THR A 185 -10.87 20.21 -13.21
CA THR A 185 -11.41 21.32 -14.02
C THR A 185 -11.39 22.64 -13.26
N TRP A 186 -11.75 22.61 -11.98
CA TRP A 186 -11.68 23.78 -11.10
C TRP A 186 -10.23 24.27 -10.96
N LEU A 187 -9.27 23.37 -10.77
CA LEU A 187 -7.85 23.69 -10.69
C LEU A 187 -7.30 24.25 -12.00
N LYS A 188 -7.72 23.70 -13.15
CA LYS A 188 -7.32 24.28 -14.45
C LYS A 188 -7.74 25.74 -14.57
N THR A 189 -8.93 26.07 -14.07
CA THR A 189 -9.50 27.42 -14.10
C THR A 189 -8.82 28.37 -13.12
N ASN A 190 -8.53 27.92 -11.89
CA ASN A 190 -8.09 28.78 -10.79
C ASN A 190 -6.58 28.76 -10.52
N ALA A 191 -5.90 27.66 -10.87
CA ALA A 191 -4.47 27.43 -10.69
C ALA A 191 -3.71 27.24 -12.02
N GLY A 192 -4.40 27.28 -13.17
CA GLY A 192 -3.79 27.33 -14.51
C GLY A 192 -3.32 25.99 -15.09
N LYS A 193 -3.14 24.96 -14.25
CA LYS A 193 -2.77 23.60 -14.67
C LYS A 193 -3.76 22.55 -14.16
N SER A 194 -3.74 21.37 -14.76
CA SER A 194 -4.54 20.21 -14.32
C SER A 194 -3.63 19.20 -13.62
N PRO A 195 -4.10 18.52 -12.57
CA PRO A 195 -3.35 17.44 -11.95
C PRO A 195 -3.13 16.29 -12.93
N ALA A 196 -2.03 15.55 -12.78
CA ALA A 196 -1.71 14.41 -13.64
C ALA A 196 -2.65 13.19 -13.42
N LEU A 197 -3.12 13.01 -12.19
CA LEU A 197 -3.95 11.88 -11.76
C LEU A 197 -5.36 12.34 -11.37
N VAL A 198 -6.38 11.52 -11.68
CA VAL A 198 -7.73 11.67 -11.12
C VAL A 198 -8.17 10.38 -10.43
N GLY A 199 -8.74 10.55 -9.24
CA GLY A 199 -9.47 9.52 -8.50
C GLY A 199 -10.93 9.48 -8.93
N LEU A 200 -11.43 8.30 -9.25
CA LEU A 200 -12.83 8.03 -9.58
C LEU A 200 -13.37 6.94 -8.65
N ASP A 201 -14.69 6.86 -8.53
CA ASP A 201 -15.37 5.92 -7.62
C ASP A 201 -16.43 5.09 -8.36
N PHE A 202 -16.53 3.81 -8.01
CA PHE A 202 -17.62 2.92 -8.44
C PHE A 202 -18.81 2.88 -7.45
N LEU A 203 -18.83 3.73 -6.42
CA LEU A 203 -19.86 3.84 -5.37
C LEU A 203 -21.31 3.67 -5.84
N PHE A 204 -21.65 4.23 -7.00
CA PHE A 204 -23.02 4.25 -7.50
C PHE A 204 -23.29 3.23 -8.63
N CYS A 205 -22.28 2.51 -9.09
CA CYS A 205 -22.43 1.52 -10.15
C CYS A 205 -23.09 0.24 -9.63
N GLY A 206 -23.91 -0.42 -10.46
CA GLY A 206 -24.57 -1.69 -10.14
C GLY A 206 -25.73 -1.56 -9.17
N ARG A 207 -26.26 -0.33 -9.02
CA ARG A 207 -27.38 0.02 -8.13
C ARG A 207 -28.65 0.43 -8.87
N ASN A 208 -28.61 0.59 -10.19
CA ASN A 208 -29.76 0.97 -11.03
C ASN A 208 -30.42 2.30 -10.62
N TYR A 209 -29.65 3.28 -10.14
CA TYR A 209 -30.19 4.60 -9.83
C TYR A 209 -30.59 5.34 -11.11
N THR A 210 -31.78 5.93 -11.13
CA THR A 210 -32.28 6.69 -12.30
C THR A 210 -31.55 8.02 -12.52
N TRP A 211 -30.90 8.56 -11.48
CA TRP A 211 -30.16 9.82 -11.52
C TRP A 211 -28.66 9.64 -11.81
N TYR A 212 -28.16 8.41 -11.81
CA TYR A 212 -26.73 8.12 -12.02
C TYR A 212 -26.52 7.44 -13.36
N ASN A 213 -25.58 7.94 -14.15
CA ASN A 213 -25.17 7.29 -15.39
C ASN A 213 -23.95 6.40 -15.12
N GLU A 214 -24.16 5.09 -15.12
CA GLU A 214 -23.09 4.11 -14.88
C GLU A 214 -21.96 4.13 -15.93
N ASN A 215 -22.16 4.83 -17.07
CA ASN A 215 -21.11 5.04 -18.05
C ASN A 215 -20.16 6.20 -17.72
N ASP A 216 -20.54 7.11 -16.81
CA ASP A 216 -19.77 8.32 -16.56
C ASP A 216 -18.34 8.03 -16.07
N PRO A 217 -18.09 7.10 -15.12
CA PRO A 217 -16.73 6.80 -14.69
C PRO A 217 -15.85 6.28 -15.83
N PHE A 218 -16.41 5.45 -16.73
CA PHE A 218 -15.69 5.00 -17.91
C PHE A 218 -15.36 6.15 -18.87
N ASN A 219 -16.35 6.98 -19.19
CA ASN A 219 -16.18 8.09 -20.10
C ASN A 219 -15.15 9.11 -19.56
N GLN A 220 -15.22 9.42 -18.27
CA GLN A 220 -14.30 10.32 -17.59
C GLN A 220 -12.88 9.74 -17.54
N GLY A 221 -12.72 8.50 -17.09
CA GLY A 221 -11.43 7.84 -17.03
C GLY A 221 -10.78 7.70 -18.41
N LYS A 222 -11.54 7.29 -19.43
CA LYS A 222 -11.07 7.25 -20.81
C LYS A 222 -10.63 8.63 -21.31
N ALA A 223 -11.44 9.66 -21.10
CA ALA A 223 -11.10 11.02 -21.54
C ALA A 223 -9.84 11.55 -20.83
N TRP A 224 -9.61 11.15 -19.58
CA TRP A 224 -8.39 11.51 -18.85
C TRP A 224 -7.15 10.81 -19.40
N TYR A 225 -7.25 9.49 -19.60
CA TYR A 225 -6.17 8.70 -20.18
C TYR A 225 -5.86 9.07 -21.65
N ASP A 226 -6.87 9.51 -22.41
CA ASP A 226 -6.67 10.01 -23.77
C ASP A 226 -5.73 11.24 -23.79
N LYS A 227 -5.70 12.01 -22.70
CA LYS A 227 -4.78 13.15 -22.46
C LYS A 227 -3.47 12.74 -21.76
N ASN A 228 -3.17 11.45 -21.69
CA ASN A 228 -2.05 10.86 -20.95
C ASN A 228 -2.12 11.01 -19.43
N GLY A 229 -3.30 11.34 -18.88
CA GLY A 229 -3.50 11.36 -17.43
C GLY A 229 -3.61 9.95 -16.84
N ILE A 230 -3.35 9.85 -15.54
CA ILE A 230 -3.45 8.61 -14.77
C ILE A 230 -4.86 8.48 -14.19
N VAL A 231 -5.42 7.28 -14.28
CA VAL A 231 -6.75 6.96 -13.76
C VAL A 231 -6.60 6.05 -12.54
N ASN A 232 -7.08 6.55 -11.40
CA ASN A 232 -7.19 5.79 -10.16
C ASN A 232 -8.66 5.52 -9.88
N PHE A 233 -9.00 4.28 -9.51
CA PHE A 233 -10.30 3.94 -8.96
C PHE A 233 -10.18 3.49 -7.49
N HIS A 234 -11.00 4.08 -6.64
CA HIS A 234 -11.39 3.51 -5.36
C HIS A 234 -12.85 3.05 -5.43
N TRP A 235 -13.32 2.36 -4.38
CA TRP A 235 -14.69 1.86 -4.37
C TRP A 235 -15.29 1.90 -2.98
N HIS A 236 -16.15 2.89 -2.74
CA HIS A 236 -17.02 2.88 -1.57
C HIS A 236 -18.12 1.82 -1.78
N TRP A 237 -17.81 0.58 -1.41
CA TRP A 237 -18.64 -0.57 -1.70
C TRP A 237 -19.90 -0.55 -0.81
N ARG A 238 -21.05 -0.14 -1.36
CA ARG A 238 -22.34 -0.22 -0.65
C ARG A 238 -22.69 -1.66 -0.31
N ASP A 239 -23.42 -1.85 0.79
CA ASP A 239 -23.92 -3.14 1.28
C ASP A 239 -24.31 -4.10 0.13
N PRO A 240 -23.56 -5.21 -0.04
CA PRO A 240 -23.78 -6.15 -1.14
C PRO A 240 -25.15 -6.83 -1.10
N SER A 241 -25.74 -6.99 0.09
CA SER A 241 -27.06 -7.62 0.25
C SER A 241 -28.21 -6.79 -0.34
N ARG A 242 -27.94 -5.52 -0.67
CA ARG A 242 -28.94 -4.53 -1.12
C ARG A 242 -30.01 -4.21 -0.06
N VAL A 243 -29.83 -4.62 1.20
CA VAL A 243 -30.73 -4.26 2.30
C VAL A 243 -30.61 -2.79 2.64
N THR A 244 -29.39 -2.24 2.56
CA THR A 244 -29.13 -0.82 2.70
C THR A 244 -28.36 -0.29 1.49
N GLU A 245 -28.34 1.02 1.34
CA GLU A 245 -27.41 1.69 0.43
C GLU A 245 -26.11 2.08 1.14
N GLU A 246 -25.89 1.69 2.39
CA GLU A 246 -24.79 2.23 3.19
C GLU A 246 -23.51 1.39 3.05
N PHE A 247 -22.35 2.02 3.17
CA PHE A 247 -21.04 1.36 3.23
C PHE A 247 -20.39 1.46 4.62
N TYR A 248 -20.93 2.34 5.48
CA TYR A 248 -20.47 2.50 6.86
C TYR A 248 -20.97 1.38 7.75
N THR A 249 -20.08 0.78 8.54
CA THR A 249 -20.37 -0.25 9.56
C THR A 249 -21.51 0.14 10.49
N ALA A 250 -21.57 1.41 10.90
CA ALA A 250 -22.62 1.91 11.78
C ALA A 250 -24.04 1.91 11.16
N LYS A 251 -24.15 1.71 9.84
CA LYS A 251 -25.40 1.88 9.09
C LYS A 251 -25.77 0.69 8.20
N THR A 252 -25.01 -0.40 8.26
CA THR A 252 -25.37 -1.68 7.64
C THR A 252 -25.15 -2.82 8.63
N SER A 253 -25.95 -3.87 8.52
CA SER A 253 -25.76 -5.13 9.24
C SER A 253 -25.03 -6.20 8.41
N PHE A 254 -24.45 -5.84 7.26
CA PHE A 254 -23.73 -6.78 6.41
C PHE A 254 -22.54 -7.40 7.15
N ASP A 255 -22.45 -8.73 7.16
CA ASP A 255 -21.47 -9.46 7.95
C ASP A 255 -20.34 -10.04 7.08
N ILE A 256 -19.22 -9.33 7.04
CA ILE A 256 -18.01 -9.76 6.32
C ILE A 256 -17.45 -11.10 6.84
N SER A 257 -17.76 -11.53 8.08
CA SER A 257 -17.26 -12.81 8.58
C SER A 257 -17.77 -14.02 7.78
N LYS A 258 -18.86 -13.84 7.04
CA LYS A 258 -19.41 -14.82 6.09
C LYS A 258 -18.53 -15.08 4.88
N ILE A 259 -17.43 -14.35 4.69
CA ILE A 259 -16.40 -14.63 3.69
C ILE A 259 -15.83 -16.06 3.78
N PHE A 260 -15.94 -16.71 4.95
CA PHE A 260 -15.49 -18.09 5.17
C PHE A 260 -16.56 -19.16 4.89
N ASP A 261 -17.77 -18.76 4.51
CA ASP A 261 -18.87 -19.66 4.14
C ASP A 261 -19.34 -19.36 2.71
N GLU A 262 -18.82 -20.14 1.75
CA GLU A 262 -19.13 -19.97 0.32
C GLU A 262 -20.61 -20.22 -0.02
N THR A 263 -21.36 -20.87 0.89
CA THR A 263 -22.78 -21.15 0.68
C THR A 263 -23.69 -20.01 1.15
N SER A 264 -23.17 -19.10 1.98
CA SER A 264 -23.90 -17.96 2.54
C SER A 264 -24.42 -16.99 1.47
N ALA A 265 -25.48 -16.25 1.82
CA ALA A 265 -26.04 -15.23 0.92
C ALA A 265 -25.07 -14.05 0.77
N GLU A 266 -24.37 -13.69 1.84
CA GLU A 266 -23.39 -12.62 1.91
C GLU A 266 -22.19 -12.91 1.01
N TYR A 267 -21.65 -14.14 1.03
CA TYR A 267 -20.57 -14.55 0.12
C TYR A 267 -20.99 -14.42 -1.34
N LYS A 268 -22.17 -14.94 -1.69
CA LYS A 268 -22.72 -14.85 -3.05
C LYS A 268 -22.95 -13.40 -3.48
N ALA A 269 -23.41 -12.55 -2.57
CA ALA A 269 -23.59 -11.12 -2.82
C ALA A 269 -22.25 -10.41 -3.07
N MET A 270 -21.21 -10.72 -2.27
CA MET A 270 -19.86 -10.19 -2.48
C MET A 270 -19.30 -10.58 -3.85
N ILE A 271 -19.40 -11.87 -4.22
CA ILE A 271 -18.95 -12.36 -5.53
C ILE A 271 -19.70 -11.68 -6.67
N LYS A 272 -21.02 -11.52 -6.56
CA LYS A 272 -21.84 -10.86 -7.59
C LYS A 272 -21.38 -9.43 -7.85
N ASP A 273 -21.11 -8.67 -6.79
CA ASP A 273 -20.63 -7.29 -6.89
C ASP A 273 -19.19 -7.21 -7.42
N ILE A 274 -18.31 -8.13 -7.01
CA ILE A 274 -16.95 -8.26 -7.56
C ILE A 274 -17.01 -8.54 -9.06
N ASP A 275 -17.87 -9.46 -9.50
CA ASP A 275 -18.01 -9.83 -10.93
C ASP A 275 -18.58 -8.67 -11.75
N TYR A 276 -19.58 -7.95 -11.23
CA TYR A 276 -20.11 -6.76 -11.88
C TYR A 276 -19.04 -5.66 -12.02
N THR A 277 -18.31 -5.36 -10.94
CA THR A 277 -17.22 -4.38 -10.93
C THR A 277 -16.07 -4.82 -11.85
N SER A 278 -15.81 -6.13 -11.93
CA SER A 278 -14.84 -6.69 -12.88
C SER A 278 -15.23 -6.39 -14.31
N GLY A 279 -16.51 -6.43 -14.66
CA GLY A 279 -17.02 -6.04 -15.98
C GLY A 279 -16.73 -4.57 -16.32
N LEU A 280 -16.86 -3.67 -15.34
CA LEU A 280 -16.52 -2.25 -15.51
C LEU A 280 -15.02 -2.08 -15.78
N LEU A 281 -14.17 -2.71 -14.97
CA LEU A 281 -12.71 -2.69 -15.13
C LEU A 281 -12.26 -3.38 -16.43
N LYS A 282 -12.96 -4.43 -16.86
CA LYS A 282 -12.69 -5.14 -18.11
C LYS A 282 -12.92 -4.25 -19.32
N ARG A 283 -13.93 -3.36 -19.28
CA ARG A 283 -14.16 -2.35 -20.32
C ARG A 283 -12.96 -1.42 -20.49
N PHE A 284 -12.29 -1.04 -19.40
CA PHE A 284 -11.03 -0.27 -19.47
C PHE A 284 -9.90 -1.10 -20.10
N GLN A 285 -9.75 -2.36 -19.70
CA GLN A 285 -8.75 -3.26 -20.29
C GLN A 285 -8.95 -3.44 -21.80
N ASP A 286 -10.19 -3.65 -22.23
CA ASP A 286 -10.53 -3.85 -23.65
C ASP A 286 -10.28 -2.58 -24.49
N ASN A 287 -10.22 -1.41 -23.83
CA ASN A 287 -9.83 -0.13 -24.41
C ASN A 287 -8.35 0.23 -24.16
N LYS A 288 -7.54 -0.72 -23.68
CA LYS A 288 -6.10 -0.55 -23.42
C LYS A 288 -5.81 0.57 -22.40
N ILE A 289 -6.59 0.60 -21.34
CA ILE A 289 -6.47 1.60 -20.27
C ILE A 289 -6.04 0.90 -18.97
N PRO A 290 -4.85 1.22 -18.45
CA PRO A 290 -4.40 0.72 -17.16
C PRO A 290 -5.10 1.48 -16.03
N ILE A 291 -5.37 0.80 -14.92
CA ILE A 291 -6.08 1.36 -13.77
C ILE A 291 -5.26 1.16 -12.50
N ILE A 292 -5.03 2.23 -11.76
CA ILE A 292 -4.63 2.12 -10.35
C ILE A 292 -5.88 1.74 -9.56
N TRP A 293 -5.90 0.55 -8.99
CA TRP A 293 -7.05 -0.05 -8.31
C TRP A 293 -6.82 -0.10 -6.80
N ARG A 294 -7.59 0.69 -6.06
CA ARG A 294 -7.50 0.83 -4.59
C ARG A 294 -8.83 0.42 -3.93
N PRO A 295 -9.18 -0.87 -3.92
CA PRO A 295 -10.39 -1.36 -3.27
C PRO A 295 -10.21 -1.44 -1.75
N LEU A 296 -11.32 -1.63 -1.02
CA LEU A 296 -11.30 -1.97 0.42
C LEU A 296 -10.42 -1.00 1.25
N HIS A 297 -10.41 0.29 0.90
CA HIS A 297 -9.56 1.28 1.54
C HIS A 297 -9.95 1.51 3.00
N GLU A 298 -8.99 2.02 3.79
CA GLU A 298 -9.16 2.36 5.21
C GLU A 298 -9.69 1.20 6.09
N ALA A 299 -9.40 -0.05 5.69
CA ALA A 299 -10.02 -1.24 6.30
C ALA A 299 -9.80 -1.32 7.82
N ALA A 300 -8.59 -1.02 8.29
CA ALA A 300 -8.24 -1.12 9.70
C ALA A 300 -8.91 -0.06 10.59
N GLY A 301 -9.46 1.02 10.00
CA GLY A 301 -10.30 1.98 10.70
C GLY A 301 -11.63 1.38 11.19
N GLY A 302 -12.10 0.31 10.54
CA GLY A 302 -13.30 -0.44 10.93
C GLY A 302 -14.64 0.29 10.69
N TRP A 303 -14.61 1.55 10.23
CA TRP A 303 -15.81 2.32 9.93
C TRP A 303 -16.51 1.90 8.64
N PHE A 304 -15.86 1.14 7.77
CA PHE A 304 -16.47 0.49 6.61
C PHE A 304 -16.72 -1.00 6.86
N TRP A 305 -17.77 -1.55 6.27
CA TRP A 305 -18.21 -2.92 6.58
C TRP A 305 -17.14 -3.99 6.29
N TRP A 306 -16.25 -3.76 5.31
CA TRP A 306 -15.14 -4.66 5.01
C TRP A 306 -14.06 -4.70 6.11
N GLY A 307 -14.04 -3.70 6.98
CA GLY A 307 -13.21 -3.63 8.19
C GLY A 307 -13.91 -4.02 9.49
N ALA A 308 -15.22 -4.29 9.47
CA ALA A 308 -16.02 -4.37 10.69
C ALA A 308 -15.72 -5.58 11.61
N LYS A 309 -15.11 -6.65 11.08
CA LYS A 309 -14.86 -7.91 11.81
C LYS A 309 -13.38 -8.25 11.93
N GLY A 310 -12.53 -7.22 11.90
CA GLY A 310 -11.09 -7.35 12.08
C GLY A 310 -10.34 -7.83 10.84
N ALA A 311 -9.04 -8.04 11.01
CA ALA A 311 -8.10 -8.23 9.91
C ALA A 311 -8.33 -9.52 9.10
N ALA A 312 -8.68 -10.64 9.75
CA ALA A 312 -8.74 -11.93 9.08
C ALA A 312 -9.82 -12.01 7.98
N PRO A 313 -11.09 -11.61 8.22
CA PRO A 313 -12.09 -11.52 7.15
C PRO A 313 -11.70 -10.54 6.03
N CYS A 314 -11.13 -9.38 6.37
CA CYS A 314 -10.73 -8.37 5.39
C CYS A 314 -9.63 -8.89 4.45
N LYS A 315 -8.55 -9.48 5.00
CA LYS A 315 -7.49 -10.12 4.21
C LYS A 315 -8.03 -11.20 3.30
N LYS A 316 -8.95 -12.03 3.80
CA LYS A 316 -9.58 -13.08 2.99
C LYS A 316 -10.38 -12.50 1.84
N LEU A 317 -11.12 -11.41 2.07
CA LEU A 317 -11.86 -10.72 1.01
C LEU A 317 -10.93 -10.07 -0.02
N TRP A 318 -9.83 -9.43 0.40
CA TRP A 318 -8.83 -8.87 -0.52
C TRP A 318 -8.29 -9.95 -1.45
N GLN A 319 -7.81 -11.06 -0.87
CA GLN A 319 -7.24 -12.17 -1.64
C GLN A 319 -8.28 -12.82 -2.56
N LEU A 320 -9.53 -12.96 -2.09
CA LEU A 320 -10.65 -13.44 -2.92
C LEU A 320 -10.92 -12.50 -4.08
N MET A 321 -10.97 -11.18 -3.83
CA MET A 321 -11.20 -10.17 -4.86
C MET A 321 -10.09 -10.21 -5.90
N PHE A 322 -8.82 -10.26 -5.48
CA PHE A 322 -7.68 -10.42 -6.36
C PHE A 322 -7.80 -11.68 -7.21
N ASP A 323 -7.99 -12.84 -6.58
CA ASP A 323 -8.09 -14.13 -7.28
C ASP A 323 -9.26 -14.14 -8.26
N ARG A 324 -10.42 -13.59 -7.88
CA ARG A 324 -11.61 -13.51 -8.73
C ARG A 324 -11.41 -12.55 -9.90
N MET A 325 -10.90 -11.34 -9.65
CA MET A 325 -10.68 -10.33 -10.68
C MET A 325 -9.59 -10.74 -11.67
N VAL A 326 -8.44 -11.20 -11.17
CA VAL A 326 -7.26 -11.49 -11.98
C VAL A 326 -7.36 -12.88 -12.62
N ASN A 327 -7.59 -13.92 -11.82
CA ASN A 327 -7.46 -15.30 -12.31
C ASN A 327 -8.75 -15.84 -12.94
N VAL A 328 -9.92 -15.39 -12.47
CA VAL A 328 -11.22 -15.84 -13.03
C VAL A 328 -11.73 -14.89 -14.10
N ASN A 329 -11.74 -13.58 -13.81
CA ASN A 329 -12.32 -12.57 -14.71
C ASN A 329 -11.30 -11.98 -15.70
N GLY A 330 -10.03 -12.39 -15.61
CA GLY A 330 -8.99 -12.07 -16.60
C GLY A 330 -8.60 -10.59 -16.64
N LEU A 331 -8.64 -9.90 -15.50
CA LEU A 331 -8.16 -8.52 -15.37
C LEU A 331 -6.65 -8.50 -15.14
N HIS A 332 -5.94 -8.03 -16.16
CA HIS A 332 -4.49 -7.87 -16.19
C HIS A 332 -4.09 -6.39 -16.33
N ASN A 333 -5.05 -5.46 -16.29
CA ASN A 333 -4.83 -4.02 -16.44
C ASN A 333 -4.73 -3.26 -15.10
N LEU A 334 -4.70 -3.95 -13.96
CA LEU A 334 -4.80 -3.35 -12.63
C LEU A 334 -3.44 -3.25 -11.92
N ILE A 335 -3.21 -2.13 -11.25
CA ILE A 335 -2.13 -1.91 -10.28
C ILE A 335 -2.77 -1.84 -8.89
N TRP A 336 -2.50 -2.80 -8.01
CA TRP A 336 -3.19 -2.98 -6.74
C TRP A 336 -2.61 -2.12 -5.62
N VAL A 337 -3.43 -1.26 -5.02
CA VAL A 337 -3.02 -0.33 -3.95
C VAL A 337 -3.68 -0.69 -2.63
N TRP A 338 -2.90 -1.17 -1.66
CA TRP A 338 -3.37 -1.41 -0.28
C TRP A 338 -3.33 -0.10 0.51
N THR A 339 -4.44 0.28 1.15
CA THR A 339 -4.46 1.48 2.02
C THR A 339 -4.18 1.07 3.45
N ARG A 340 -3.11 1.63 4.02
CA ARG A 340 -2.61 1.37 5.37
C ARG A 340 -3.24 2.33 6.38
N GLU A 341 -3.63 1.82 7.55
CA GLU A 341 -4.00 2.61 8.75
C GLU A 341 -3.00 2.42 9.92
N PRO A 342 -2.92 3.32 10.91
CA PRO A 342 -2.03 3.15 12.06
C PRO A 342 -2.26 1.84 12.82
N ASN A 343 -1.19 1.07 13.05
CA ASN A 343 -1.18 -0.21 13.77
C ASN A 343 -1.99 -1.33 13.10
N ASP A 344 -1.87 -1.45 11.78
CA ASP A 344 -2.62 -2.41 10.96
C ASP A 344 -1.76 -3.57 10.42
N ASP A 345 -0.65 -3.92 11.07
CA ASP A 345 0.28 -4.96 10.59
C ASP A 345 -0.43 -6.29 10.28
N ASP A 346 -1.42 -6.67 11.08
CA ASP A 346 -2.21 -7.88 10.88
C ASP A 346 -3.14 -7.82 9.66
N TRP A 347 -3.36 -6.65 9.05
CA TRP A 347 -4.31 -6.41 7.97
C TRP A 347 -3.69 -6.52 6.57
N TYR A 348 -2.36 -6.46 6.46
CA TYR A 348 -1.70 -6.51 5.17
C TYR A 348 -2.03 -7.83 4.41
N PRO A 349 -2.56 -7.76 3.17
CA PRO A 349 -2.96 -8.96 2.43
C PRO A 349 -1.81 -9.87 1.98
N GLY A 350 -0.57 -9.33 1.94
CA GLY A 350 0.65 -10.04 1.55
C GLY A 350 1.29 -9.49 0.28
N ASP A 351 2.61 -9.69 0.14
CA ASP A 351 3.43 -9.13 -0.94
C ASP A 351 3.00 -9.58 -2.35
N ASP A 352 2.36 -10.74 -2.47
CA ASP A 352 1.87 -11.33 -3.72
C ASP A 352 0.53 -10.74 -4.20
N TYR A 353 -0.08 -9.83 -3.41
CA TYR A 353 -1.42 -9.29 -3.67
C TYR A 353 -1.47 -7.76 -3.74
N VAL A 354 -0.32 -7.09 -3.58
CA VAL A 354 -0.22 -5.62 -3.47
C VAL A 354 0.96 -5.10 -4.30
N ASP A 355 0.72 -4.11 -5.15
CA ASP A 355 1.77 -3.44 -5.95
C ASP A 355 2.35 -2.21 -5.25
N ILE A 356 1.47 -1.41 -4.63
CA ILE A 356 1.76 -0.10 -4.01
C ILE A 356 1.03 0.00 -2.68
N VAL A 357 1.61 0.71 -1.70
CA VAL A 357 0.96 0.99 -0.42
C VAL A 357 0.56 2.47 -0.35
N GLY A 358 -0.72 2.72 -0.07
CA GLY A 358 -1.28 4.04 0.15
C GLY A 358 -1.49 4.36 1.63
N ARG A 359 -1.52 5.65 1.94
CA ARG A 359 -1.93 6.20 3.23
C ARG A 359 -2.92 7.34 3.00
N ASP A 360 -4.02 7.31 3.75
CA ASP A 360 -5.04 8.36 3.72
C ASP A 360 -4.81 9.30 4.92
N ILE A 361 -4.54 10.59 4.67
CA ILE A 361 -4.07 11.55 5.68
C ILE A 361 -4.94 12.80 5.73
N TYR A 362 -5.75 12.92 6.79
CA TYR A 362 -6.63 14.07 7.02
C TYR A 362 -6.17 14.90 8.23
N LYS A 363 -5.17 15.78 7.99
CA LYS A 363 -4.66 16.76 8.97
C LYS A 363 -4.89 18.18 8.44
N GLU A 364 -5.92 18.87 8.92
CA GLU A 364 -6.28 20.22 8.45
C GLU A 364 -5.13 21.22 8.65
N GLY A 365 -4.77 21.94 7.58
CA GLY A 365 -3.67 22.93 7.56
C GLY A 365 -2.25 22.38 7.68
N ASP A 366 -2.06 21.07 7.91
CA ASP A 366 -0.73 20.46 8.00
C ASP A 366 -0.17 20.18 6.59
N HIS A 367 0.77 21.03 6.17
CA HIS A 367 1.51 20.89 4.91
C HIS A 367 2.94 20.38 5.11
N SER A 368 3.22 19.71 6.24
CA SER A 368 4.51 19.04 6.41
C SER A 368 4.67 17.90 5.39
N SER A 369 5.91 17.46 5.17
CA SER A 369 6.27 16.39 4.24
C SER A 369 5.65 15.03 4.59
N GLN A 370 5.09 14.90 5.80
CA GLN A 370 4.69 13.63 6.41
C GLN A 370 5.84 12.61 6.43
N ILE A 371 7.11 13.07 6.56
CA ILE A 371 8.30 12.20 6.46
C ILE A 371 8.28 11.03 7.45
N LEU A 372 7.71 11.19 8.64
CA LEU A 372 7.62 10.10 9.61
C LEU A 372 6.68 8.98 9.13
N GLU A 373 5.55 9.33 8.50
CA GLU A 373 4.64 8.35 7.88
C GLU A 373 5.29 7.70 6.64
N PHE A 374 5.99 8.50 5.82
CA PHE A 374 6.74 8.00 4.65
C PHE A 374 7.78 6.95 5.06
N ASN A 375 8.59 7.26 6.07
CA ASN A 375 9.63 6.38 6.57
C ASN A 375 9.05 5.13 7.25
N ASP A 376 7.94 5.26 7.99
CA ASP A 376 7.27 4.10 8.57
C ASP A 376 6.85 3.11 7.48
N LEU A 377 6.15 3.58 6.45
CA LEU A 377 5.69 2.73 5.36
C LEU A 377 6.86 2.11 4.59
N THR A 378 7.83 2.92 4.18
CA THR A 378 8.99 2.42 3.42
C THR A 378 9.76 1.36 4.22
N SER A 379 10.05 1.61 5.50
CA SER A 379 10.75 0.67 6.37
C SER A 379 9.94 -0.62 6.58
N ARG A 380 8.63 -0.50 6.85
CA ARG A 380 7.72 -1.63 7.12
C ARG A 380 7.59 -2.58 5.94
N TYR A 381 7.59 -2.05 4.72
CA TYR A 381 7.57 -2.86 3.50
C TYR A 381 8.98 -3.10 2.92
N SER A 382 10.03 -2.89 3.73
CA SER A 382 11.44 -3.09 3.36
C SER A 382 11.85 -2.39 2.07
N GLY A 383 11.18 -1.27 1.75
CA GLY A 383 11.36 -0.50 0.52
C GLY A 383 10.94 -1.21 -0.78
N LYS A 384 10.36 -2.42 -0.69
CA LYS A 384 9.95 -3.23 -1.85
C LYS A 384 8.74 -2.65 -2.58
N LYS A 385 7.90 -1.87 -1.89
CA LYS A 385 6.68 -1.27 -2.43
C LYS A 385 6.87 0.25 -2.55
N MET A 386 6.37 0.83 -3.63
CA MET A 386 6.19 2.28 -3.68
C MET A 386 5.16 2.69 -2.63
N VAL A 387 5.34 3.87 -2.03
CA VAL A 387 4.38 4.45 -1.09
C VAL A 387 3.76 5.73 -1.63
N THR A 388 2.52 6.00 -1.26
CA THR A 388 1.76 7.16 -1.77
C THR A 388 0.82 7.74 -0.72
N ILE A 389 0.46 9.01 -0.89
CA ILE A 389 -0.66 9.65 -0.18
C ILE A 389 -1.91 9.42 -1.05
N SER A 390 -2.61 8.31 -0.79
CA SER A 390 -3.73 7.86 -1.62
C SER A 390 -4.98 8.71 -1.45
N GLU A 391 -5.16 9.32 -0.29
CA GLU A 391 -6.09 10.42 -0.04
C GLU A 391 -5.46 11.44 0.92
N SER A 392 -5.91 12.69 0.83
CA SER A 392 -5.56 13.70 1.84
C SER A 392 -6.63 14.76 2.05
N GLY A 393 -6.58 15.39 3.22
CA GLY A 393 -7.20 16.69 3.41
C GLY A 393 -6.28 17.79 2.87
N SER A 394 -5.22 18.08 3.62
CA SER A 394 -4.15 19.01 3.24
C SER A 394 -2.99 18.21 2.65
N PHE A 395 -2.48 18.60 1.47
CA PHE A 395 -1.35 17.91 0.85
C PHE A 395 -0.01 18.51 1.32
N PRO A 396 1.12 17.77 1.27
CA PRO A 396 2.42 18.31 1.64
C PRO A 396 2.91 19.46 0.75
N ASP A 397 3.50 20.50 1.34
CA ASP A 397 4.20 21.54 0.59
C ASP A 397 5.46 20.95 -0.07
N VAL A 398 5.65 21.25 -1.36
CA VAL A 398 6.79 20.80 -2.16
C VAL A 398 8.16 21.14 -1.55
N ASP A 399 8.30 22.28 -0.89
CA ASP A 399 9.58 22.63 -0.26
C ASP A 399 9.89 21.70 0.91
N ASN A 400 8.87 21.30 1.68
CA ASN A 400 9.03 20.34 2.77
C ASN A 400 9.33 18.94 2.22
N LEU A 401 8.65 18.52 1.14
CA LEU A 401 8.93 17.24 0.48
C LEU A 401 10.40 17.13 0.05
N ILE A 402 10.92 18.18 -0.61
CA ILE A 402 12.31 18.22 -1.09
C ILE A 402 13.29 18.29 0.08
N LYS A 403 13.04 19.17 1.05
CA LYS A 403 13.91 19.38 2.22
C LYS A 403 14.08 18.09 3.01
N ASP A 404 12.98 17.38 3.27
CA ASP A 404 12.98 16.20 4.14
C ASP A 404 13.27 14.90 3.37
N GLY A 405 13.24 14.94 2.03
CA GLY A 405 13.42 13.76 1.17
C GLY A 405 12.23 12.81 1.17
N ALA A 406 11.01 13.29 1.44
CA ALA A 406 9.80 12.48 1.44
C ALA A 406 9.36 12.17 0.00
N GLY A 407 9.82 11.03 -0.51
CA GLY A 407 9.68 10.61 -1.90
C GLY A 407 8.34 9.95 -2.27
N TRP A 408 7.21 10.50 -1.82
CA TRP A 408 5.87 9.96 -2.13
C TRP A 408 5.63 9.85 -3.65
N SER A 409 4.96 8.77 -4.09
CA SER A 409 4.67 8.55 -5.52
C SER A 409 3.67 9.57 -6.07
N TRP A 410 2.54 9.76 -5.38
CA TRP A 410 1.56 10.80 -5.69
C TRP A 410 0.92 11.34 -4.41
N PHE A 411 0.15 12.41 -4.55
CA PHE A 411 -0.79 12.87 -3.54
C PHE A 411 -2.17 13.10 -4.18
N MET A 412 -3.24 12.93 -3.43
CA MET A 412 -4.60 13.12 -3.94
C MET A 412 -5.53 13.69 -2.86
N PRO A 413 -5.68 15.01 -2.72
CA PRO A 413 -6.69 15.58 -1.87
C PRO A 413 -8.09 15.14 -2.31
N TRP A 414 -8.97 15.01 -1.33
CA TRP A 414 -10.36 14.69 -1.58
C TRP A 414 -11.12 15.86 -2.26
N ASN A 415 -12.35 15.60 -2.71
CA ASN A 415 -13.14 16.57 -3.44
C ASN A 415 -13.64 17.72 -2.55
N GLY A 416 -14.27 18.72 -3.18
CA GLY A 416 -14.98 19.78 -2.46
C GLY A 416 -14.06 20.62 -1.58
N GLU A 417 -14.31 20.64 -0.27
CA GLU A 417 -13.59 21.54 0.62
C GLU A 417 -12.10 21.22 0.76
N PHE A 418 -11.73 19.95 0.67
CA PHE A 418 -10.35 19.52 0.79
C PHE A 418 -9.53 20.03 -0.39
N THR A 419 -10.08 20.05 -1.60
CA THR A 419 -9.38 20.66 -2.75
C THR A 419 -9.49 22.19 -2.78
N ARG A 420 -10.66 22.76 -2.47
CA ARG A 420 -10.99 24.15 -2.83
C ARG A 420 -10.84 25.18 -1.71
N LEU A 421 -10.89 24.78 -0.43
CA LEU A 421 -10.87 25.72 0.69
C LEU A 421 -9.47 25.88 1.28
N SER A 422 -9.12 27.12 1.63
CA SER A 422 -7.80 27.47 2.15
C SER A 422 -7.46 26.89 3.51
N LYS A 423 -8.46 26.48 4.32
CA LYS A 423 -8.22 25.74 5.57
C LYS A 423 -7.52 24.39 5.33
N HIS A 424 -7.70 23.80 4.16
CA HIS A 424 -7.01 22.58 3.74
C HIS A 424 -5.88 22.90 2.79
N ASN A 425 -6.17 23.56 1.65
CA ASN A 425 -5.19 23.80 0.61
C ASN A 425 -5.38 25.20 0.01
N PRO A 426 -4.61 26.22 0.44
CA PRO A 426 -4.66 27.56 -0.16
C PRO A 426 -4.38 27.54 -1.67
N LEU A 427 -5.09 28.36 -2.45
CA LEU A 427 -4.90 28.42 -3.90
C LEU A 427 -3.47 28.80 -4.32
N ASP A 428 -2.80 29.65 -3.54
CA ASP A 428 -1.41 30.01 -3.81
C ASP A 428 -0.45 28.85 -3.55
N LEU A 429 -0.78 27.95 -2.61
CA LEU A 429 -0.05 26.70 -2.45
C LEU A 429 -0.26 25.77 -3.65
N TRP A 430 -1.48 25.64 -4.17
CA TRP A 430 -1.71 24.90 -5.44
C TRP A 430 -0.87 25.44 -6.60
N LYS A 431 -0.84 26.76 -6.78
CA LYS A 431 -0.01 27.41 -7.81
C LYS A 431 1.47 27.14 -7.58
N LYS A 432 1.95 27.20 -6.33
CA LYS A 432 3.33 26.85 -5.96
C LYS A 432 3.65 25.41 -6.33
N MET A 433 2.78 24.46 -5.97
CA MET A 433 2.96 23.04 -6.33
C MET A 433 3.08 22.88 -7.84
N PHE A 434 2.13 23.41 -8.62
CA PHE A 434 2.09 23.29 -10.07
C PHE A 434 3.20 24.03 -10.82
N ALA A 435 3.87 24.98 -10.17
CA ALA A 435 5.02 25.68 -10.71
C ALA A 435 6.35 24.95 -10.43
N SER A 436 6.37 23.96 -9.54
CA SER A 436 7.58 23.24 -9.17
C SER A 436 7.90 22.13 -10.15
N ASP A 437 9.16 22.06 -10.60
CA ASP A 437 9.67 20.95 -11.41
C ASP A 437 9.52 19.59 -10.69
N TYR A 438 9.42 19.57 -9.35
CA TYR A 438 9.25 18.34 -8.59
C TYR A 438 7.85 17.73 -8.73
N VAL A 439 6.85 18.53 -9.11
CA VAL A 439 5.44 18.11 -9.17
C VAL A 439 5.01 17.92 -10.61
N LEU A 440 4.64 16.69 -10.98
CA LEU A 440 4.15 16.40 -12.33
C LEU A 440 2.68 16.77 -12.47
N THR A 441 2.38 17.63 -13.44
CA THR A 441 1.02 18.01 -13.86
C THR A 441 0.66 17.33 -15.19
N LEU A 442 -0.62 17.42 -15.59
CA LEU A 442 -1.13 16.72 -16.78
C LEU A 442 -0.38 17.11 -18.07
N ASP A 443 0.01 18.38 -18.23
CA ASP A 443 0.74 18.87 -19.40
C ASP A 443 2.20 18.38 -19.47
N GLU A 444 2.73 17.86 -18.37
CA GLU A 444 4.08 17.31 -18.26
C GLU A 444 4.10 15.77 -18.38
N MET A 445 2.92 15.15 -18.47
CA MET A 445 2.80 13.70 -18.60
C MET A 445 3.34 13.22 -19.96
N PRO A 446 4.21 12.20 -19.98
CA PRO A 446 4.65 11.61 -21.23
C PRO A 446 3.50 10.86 -21.89
N ASN A 447 3.68 10.48 -23.16
CA ASN A 447 2.73 9.58 -23.81
C ASN A 447 2.80 8.17 -23.18
N LEU A 448 1.93 7.90 -22.20
CA LEU A 448 1.86 6.63 -21.48
C LEU A 448 1.62 5.43 -22.42
N LYS A 449 0.95 5.67 -23.56
CA LYS A 449 0.68 4.63 -24.57
C LYS A 449 1.95 4.19 -25.29
N THR A 450 3.04 4.94 -25.22
CA THR A 450 4.33 4.58 -25.85
C THR A 450 5.51 4.71 -24.88
N TYR A 451 5.24 4.81 -23.57
CA TYR A 451 6.29 4.96 -22.57
C TYR A 451 7.22 3.75 -22.59
N VAL A 452 8.53 3.99 -22.48
CA VAL A 452 9.54 2.94 -22.64
C VAL A 452 9.64 2.14 -21.35
N THR A 453 9.56 0.83 -21.46
CA THR A 453 9.95 -0.08 -20.38
C THR A 453 11.39 -0.54 -20.61
N PRO A 454 12.30 -0.41 -19.62
CA PRO A 454 13.61 -1.03 -19.74
C PRO A 454 13.46 -2.54 -19.96
N PRO A 455 14.39 -3.20 -20.67
CA PRO A 455 14.37 -4.65 -20.79
C PRO A 455 14.44 -5.24 -19.37
N VAL A 456 13.49 -6.09 -19.00
CA VAL A 456 13.54 -6.80 -17.72
C VAL A 456 14.79 -7.68 -17.70
N THR A 457 15.80 -7.31 -16.91
CA THR A 457 16.98 -8.15 -16.65
C THR A 457 16.66 -9.10 -15.48
N GLY A 458 15.94 -10.18 -15.80
CA GLY A 458 15.53 -11.25 -14.88
C GLY A 458 14.83 -12.35 -15.70
N MET A 459 14.74 -13.59 -15.19
CA MET A 459 14.17 -14.72 -15.95
C MET A 459 12.82 -14.35 -16.58
N ARG A 460 12.82 -14.33 -17.92
CA ARG A 460 11.67 -13.97 -18.75
C ARG A 460 10.50 -14.91 -18.45
N ASN A 461 9.33 -14.36 -18.13
CA ASN A 461 8.10 -14.90 -18.70
C ASN A 461 8.07 -14.36 -20.12
N SER A 462 8.50 -15.14 -21.11
CA SER A 462 8.61 -14.63 -22.48
C SER A 462 7.22 -14.20 -22.99
N GLU A 463 7.18 -13.03 -23.63
CA GLU A 463 5.97 -12.43 -24.23
C GLU A 463 5.52 -13.14 -25.51
N LYS A 464 6.00 -14.37 -25.74
CA LYS A 464 5.61 -15.26 -26.85
C LYS A 464 5.47 -16.70 -26.38
N ASN A 465 4.81 -16.91 -25.25
CA ASN A 465 4.30 -18.26 -25.02
C ASN A 465 3.15 -18.48 -26.02
N ASN A 466 3.32 -19.42 -26.95
CA ASN A 466 2.22 -19.92 -27.81
C ASN A 466 1.14 -20.66 -26.99
N TYR A 467 1.11 -20.45 -25.68
CA TYR A 467 0.22 -21.09 -24.75
C TYR A 467 0.00 -20.28 -23.47
N LYS A 468 -1.18 -20.43 -22.88
CA LYS A 468 -1.60 -19.84 -21.61
C LYS A 468 -1.85 -20.95 -20.61
N VAL A 469 -1.53 -20.70 -19.35
CA VAL A 469 -1.85 -21.63 -18.27
C VAL A 469 -2.73 -20.92 -17.25
N PHE A 470 -3.91 -21.49 -16.99
CA PHE A 470 -4.85 -20.94 -16.03
C PHE A 470 -5.18 -22.00 -14.98
N PRO A 471 -4.99 -21.71 -13.68
CA PRO A 471 -5.49 -22.60 -12.63
C PRO A 471 -7.02 -22.61 -12.64
N THR A 472 -7.63 -23.80 -12.66
CA THR A 472 -9.06 -23.96 -12.34
C THR A 472 -9.15 -24.27 -10.85
N PHE A 473 -9.28 -23.22 -10.04
CA PHE A 473 -9.23 -23.31 -8.57
C PHE A 473 -10.32 -24.19 -7.93
N PHE A 474 -11.30 -24.67 -8.69
CA PHE A 474 -12.38 -25.49 -8.14
C PHE A 474 -12.07 -26.99 -8.09
N ASN A 475 -11.09 -27.53 -8.84
CA ASN A 475 -10.96 -28.98 -9.06
C ASN A 475 -9.55 -29.59 -8.91
N ASN A 476 -8.59 -28.93 -8.23
CA ASN A 476 -7.22 -29.47 -8.09
C ASN A 476 -6.53 -29.69 -9.46
N GLN A 477 -6.78 -28.78 -10.40
CA GLN A 477 -6.41 -28.88 -11.81
C GLN A 477 -5.93 -27.54 -12.36
N PHE A 478 -5.19 -27.56 -13.47
CA PHE A 478 -4.93 -26.38 -14.29
C PHE A 478 -5.17 -26.71 -15.76
N ASN A 479 -5.54 -25.69 -16.53
CA ASN A 479 -5.72 -25.77 -17.98
C ASN A 479 -4.53 -25.16 -18.69
N VAL A 480 -4.02 -25.87 -19.69
CA VAL A 480 -3.00 -25.37 -20.63
C VAL A 480 -3.66 -25.20 -21.98
N GLN A 481 -3.79 -23.95 -22.43
CA GLN A 481 -4.35 -23.60 -23.73
C GLN A 481 -3.22 -23.21 -24.67
N THR A 482 -3.05 -23.89 -25.79
CA THR A 482 -1.99 -23.67 -26.79
C THR A 482 -2.59 -23.19 -28.13
N GLU A 483 -1.81 -22.56 -29.01
CA GLU A 483 -2.30 -22.13 -30.35
C GLU A 483 -2.71 -23.32 -31.25
N GLY A 484 -2.14 -24.50 -31.02
CA GLY A 484 -2.49 -25.78 -31.66
C GLY A 484 -2.17 -26.96 -30.73
N ILE A 485 -2.42 -28.20 -31.15
CA ILE A 485 -2.15 -29.38 -30.29
C ILE A 485 -0.63 -29.51 -30.07
N SER A 486 -0.19 -29.43 -28.80
CA SER A 486 1.23 -29.56 -28.46
C SER A 486 1.73 -31.01 -28.56
N LYS A 487 3.02 -31.24 -28.81
CA LYS A 487 3.69 -32.54 -28.78
C LYS A 487 3.80 -33.06 -27.35
N ALA A 488 4.14 -32.18 -26.40
CA ALA A 488 4.20 -32.51 -24.99
C ALA A 488 4.01 -31.28 -24.08
N ILE A 489 3.34 -31.50 -22.97
CA ILE A 489 3.30 -30.59 -21.82
C ILE A 489 4.05 -31.25 -20.67
N ILE A 490 5.08 -30.60 -20.14
CA ILE A 490 5.93 -31.11 -19.07
C ILE A 490 5.79 -30.21 -17.85
N VAL A 491 5.57 -30.81 -16.69
CA VAL A 491 5.51 -30.13 -15.39
C VAL A 491 6.76 -30.45 -14.60
N TYR A 492 7.41 -29.42 -14.08
CA TYR A 492 8.59 -29.51 -13.22
C TYR A 492 8.29 -28.94 -11.83
N ASN A 493 8.96 -29.44 -10.80
CA ASN A 493 9.06 -28.71 -9.54
C ASN A 493 10.17 -27.64 -9.60
N LEU A 494 10.31 -26.83 -8.54
CA LEU A 494 11.34 -25.79 -8.47
C LEU A 494 12.79 -26.30 -8.46
N LEU A 495 13.01 -27.59 -8.19
CA LEU A 495 14.33 -28.22 -8.28
C LEU A 495 14.67 -28.68 -9.71
N GLY A 496 13.76 -28.49 -10.67
CA GLY A 496 13.92 -28.91 -12.05
C GLY A 496 13.57 -30.38 -12.31
N ASN A 497 13.01 -31.10 -11.32
CA ASN A 497 12.59 -32.48 -11.51
C ASN A 497 11.27 -32.54 -12.26
N ILE A 498 11.15 -33.43 -13.24
CA ILE A 498 9.91 -33.69 -13.95
C ILE A 498 8.92 -34.38 -12.99
N ILE A 499 7.77 -33.76 -12.82
CA ILE A 499 6.65 -34.25 -12.02
C ILE A 499 5.65 -35.00 -12.90
N LYS A 500 5.40 -34.49 -14.12
CA LYS A 500 4.43 -35.08 -15.03
C LYS A 500 4.74 -34.69 -16.48
N THR A 501 4.51 -35.62 -17.40
CA THR A 501 4.55 -35.38 -18.84
C THR A 501 3.22 -35.79 -19.44
N ILE A 502 2.62 -34.92 -20.25
CA ILE A 502 1.33 -35.11 -20.88
C ILE A 502 1.50 -34.99 -22.40
N LYS A 503 0.89 -35.91 -23.15
CA LYS A 503 0.72 -35.79 -24.60
C LYS A 503 -0.71 -35.33 -24.87
N PRO A 504 -0.93 -34.06 -25.22
CA PRO A 504 -2.28 -33.52 -25.32
C PRO A 504 -3.00 -33.96 -26.60
N GLU A 505 -4.32 -34.09 -26.51
CA GLU A 505 -5.19 -34.51 -27.62
C GLU A 505 -5.97 -33.34 -28.25
N SER A 506 -5.92 -32.17 -27.63
CA SER A 506 -6.55 -30.93 -28.11
C SER A 506 -5.67 -29.72 -27.78
N ASN A 507 -6.08 -28.54 -28.24
CA ASN A 507 -5.42 -27.27 -27.94
C ASN A 507 -5.73 -26.74 -26.52
N THR A 508 -6.60 -27.40 -25.76
CA THR A 508 -6.87 -27.09 -24.36
C THR A 508 -6.76 -28.36 -23.55
N THR A 509 -5.72 -28.45 -22.73
CA THR A 509 -5.42 -29.65 -21.94
C THR A 509 -5.64 -29.40 -20.47
N GLU A 510 -6.52 -30.20 -19.88
CA GLU A 510 -6.75 -30.22 -18.45
C GLU A 510 -5.73 -31.15 -17.77
N ILE A 511 -5.02 -30.63 -16.77
CA ILE A 511 -4.01 -31.39 -16.04
C ILE A 511 -4.39 -31.44 -14.56
N SER A 512 -4.75 -32.64 -14.11
CA SER A 512 -4.94 -32.93 -12.68
C SER A 512 -3.62 -32.83 -11.92
N MET A 513 -3.65 -32.06 -10.83
CA MET A 513 -2.59 -31.91 -9.84
C MET A 513 -2.79 -32.85 -8.64
N VAL A 514 -3.71 -33.82 -8.69
CA VAL A 514 -3.86 -34.84 -7.64
C VAL A 514 -2.53 -35.56 -7.46
N GLY A 515 -2.05 -35.64 -6.20
CA GLY A 515 -0.75 -36.23 -5.85
C GLY A 515 0.46 -35.29 -5.90
N PHE A 516 0.31 -34.05 -6.40
CA PHE A 516 1.37 -33.04 -6.32
C PHE A 516 1.48 -32.52 -4.87
N ALA A 517 2.68 -32.20 -4.38
CA ALA A 517 2.82 -31.50 -3.11
C ALA A 517 2.33 -30.05 -3.23
N SER A 518 1.96 -29.42 -2.11
CA SER A 518 1.75 -27.96 -2.10
C SER A 518 3.06 -27.25 -2.47
N GLY A 519 2.99 -26.27 -3.37
CA GLY A 519 4.17 -25.55 -3.83
C GLY A 519 4.08 -25.05 -5.28
N MET A 520 5.18 -24.45 -5.72
CA MET A 520 5.35 -23.91 -7.06
C MET A 520 5.80 -24.99 -8.06
N TYR A 521 5.24 -24.91 -9.26
CA TYR A 521 5.55 -25.75 -10.41
C TYR A 521 5.84 -24.90 -11.65
N LEU A 522 6.65 -25.44 -12.56
CA LEU A 522 6.96 -24.85 -13.86
C LEU A 522 6.36 -25.73 -14.96
N ILE A 523 5.66 -25.13 -15.92
CA ILE A 523 4.99 -25.85 -17.00
C ILE A 523 5.54 -25.40 -18.34
N LYS A 524 5.98 -26.37 -19.12
CA LYS A 524 6.57 -26.20 -20.44
C LYS A 524 5.70 -26.89 -21.49
N ALA A 525 5.29 -26.17 -22.53
CA ALA A 525 4.55 -26.75 -23.66
C ALA A 525 5.28 -26.39 -24.97
N ASP A 526 5.91 -27.37 -25.61
CA ASP A 526 6.57 -27.31 -26.93
C ASP A 526 7.57 -26.17 -27.23
N SER A 527 7.85 -25.31 -26.27
CA SER A 527 8.71 -24.12 -26.38
C SER A 527 9.86 -24.21 -25.38
N GLU A 528 10.84 -23.30 -25.44
CA GLU A 528 11.93 -23.25 -24.45
C GLU A 528 11.51 -22.65 -23.10
N ASP A 529 10.39 -21.92 -23.08
CA ASP A 529 9.90 -21.14 -21.94
C ASP A 529 9.01 -21.97 -21.00
N ALA A 530 8.88 -21.50 -19.74
CA ALA A 530 8.04 -22.16 -18.74
C ALA A 530 7.16 -21.15 -18.00
N VAL A 531 5.92 -21.55 -17.72
CA VAL A 531 4.94 -20.77 -16.95
C VAL A 531 4.88 -21.29 -15.52
N LYS A 532 4.84 -20.38 -14.53
CA LYS A 532 4.70 -20.72 -13.11
C LYS A 532 3.24 -21.02 -12.78
N VAL A 533 3.01 -22.10 -12.04
CA VAL A 533 1.71 -22.44 -11.44
C VAL A 533 1.90 -22.80 -9.99
N PHE A 534 1.01 -22.32 -9.13
CA PHE A 534 1.02 -22.61 -7.71
C PHE A 534 -0.07 -23.61 -7.35
N LYS A 535 0.32 -24.68 -6.64
CA LYS A 535 -0.62 -25.57 -5.98
C LYS A 535 -0.67 -25.23 -4.49
N ARG A 536 -1.88 -24.93 -3.99
CA ARG A 536 -2.16 -24.74 -2.56
C ARG A 536 -1.99 -26.05 -1.79
#